data_AF-A0A3M2E156-F1
#
_entry.id   AF-A0A3M2E156-F1
#
_cell.length_a   1.000
_cell.length_b   1.000
_cell.length_c   1.000
_cell.angle_alpha   90.00
_cell.angle_beta   90.00
_cell.angle_gamma   90.00
#
_symmetry.space_group_name_H-M   'P 1'
#
loop_
_entity.id
_entity.type
_entity.pdbx_description
1 polymer ?
#
loop_
_entity_poly.entity_id
_entity_poly.type
_entity_poly.pdbx_seq_one_letter_code
_entity_poly.pdbx_strand_id
1 'polypeptide(L)'
;MGRGQRSGRRARGAGWPAAVALLALAGCEVGTALPFAPPGSPDAGSDEEQVQCEGAPTIDLKLLSPCCEGTGDSGHCVPGSYVPDEVQGLVAQCENGGYCIPDAFIEAGGAVEPVECLSVNGPGVCLSSCIPQVQENYDLLTQDICDVSQRCVPCINPLDGKPTGACDLKLQCNTTPASQCPEGPHVGPPLIDPTQLPACDQCDTGGAHCLPADLVPGDLGSRLADCSAGGKCVPDEFIASAGSFEPQTCRSVGGGEGRCLSRCLPEVAEQLDRLPQDVCPPTHVCVPCTDPLTGEDTGACGLSCDTGPTEPPLVFPKCCDGRGTCIPGELAGDDADSLGEDVCPEDSGLLCAPDEFIDGTFVAEPCVTTGLIGGGEPGACLPDCLGAVDTIFVGRGTCSEGFKCAPCKGPFGGDTGACDFLP
;
A
#
# COMPACT_ATOMS: atom_id res chain seq x y z
N MET A 1 -12.44 -5.85 -47.66
CA MET A 1 -13.65 -5.20 -48.19
C MET A 1 -14.87 -5.94 -47.67
N GLY A 2 -15.67 -5.32 -46.80
CA GLY A 2 -16.85 -5.94 -46.21
C GLY A 2 -17.40 -5.06 -45.09
N ARG A 3 -18.15 -4.02 -45.46
CA ARG A 3 -18.81 -3.09 -44.52
C ARG A 3 -20.10 -3.72 -44.02
N GLY A 4 -20.25 -3.85 -42.70
CA GLY A 4 -21.51 -4.15 -42.03
C GLY A 4 -21.96 -2.98 -41.18
N GLN A 5 -22.75 -2.06 -41.75
CA GLN A 5 -23.46 -1.02 -41.00
C GLN A 5 -24.69 -1.63 -40.32
N ARG A 6 -24.85 -1.41 -39.01
CA ARG A 6 -26.15 -1.52 -38.34
C ARG A 6 -26.50 -0.20 -37.65
N SER A 7 -27.61 0.36 -38.12
CA SER A 7 -28.25 1.56 -37.63
C SER A 7 -29.27 1.26 -36.53
N GLY A 8 -29.31 2.12 -35.52
CA GLY A 8 -30.56 2.60 -34.93
C GLY A 8 -31.00 1.94 -33.62
N ARG A 9 -31.12 2.75 -32.56
CA ARG A 9 -32.39 3.39 -32.15
C ARG A 9 -32.14 4.40 -31.04
N ARG A 10 -32.68 5.61 -31.24
CA ARG A 10 -32.90 6.62 -30.20
C ARG A 10 -34.14 6.21 -29.40
N ALA A 11 -34.03 6.15 -28.07
CA ALA A 11 -35.19 6.18 -27.18
C ALA A 11 -35.20 7.54 -26.47
N ARG A 12 -36.24 8.32 -26.75
CA ARG A 12 -36.68 9.46 -25.94
C ARG A 12 -37.73 8.93 -24.96
N GLY A 13 -37.63 9.29 -23.69
CA GLY A 13 -38.66 9.13 -22.67
C GLY A 13 -38.19 9.86 -21.42
N ALA A 14 -38.71 11.06 -21.17
CA ALA A 14 -39.92 11.34 -20.39
C ALA A 14 -39.52 11.74 -18.97
N GLY A 15 -39.53 13.07 -18.74
CA GLY A 15 -39.25 13.66 -17.43
C GLY A 15 -40.39 13.45 -16.45
N TRP A 16 -40.04 13.39 -15.18
CA TRP A 16 -40.93 13.45 -14.03
C TRP A 16 -40.35 14.41 -12.97
N PRO A 17 -41.21 14.99 -12.12
CA PRO A 17 -41.02 16.33 -11.55
C PRO A 17 -40.23 16.35 -10.24
N ALA A 18 -39.76 17.56 -9.94
CA ALA A 18 -39.13 17.99 -8.69
C ALA A 18 -39.85 17.46 -7.43
N ALA A 19 -39.10 16.72 -6.61
CA ALA A 19 -39.42 16.51 -5.22
C ALA A 19 -38.54 17.45 -4.39
N VAL A 20 -39.19 18.41 -3.74
CA VAL A 20 -38.62 19.23 -2.66
C VAL A 20 -38.42 18.31 -1.47
N ALA A 21 -37.16 17.97 -1.18
CA ALA A 21 -36.77 17.33 0.07
C ALA A 21 -36.29 18.43 1.03
N LEU A 22 -37.11 18.72 2.05
CA LEU A 22 -36.64 19.38 3.27
C LEU A 22 -35.59 18.45 3.91
N LEU A 23 -34.31 18.83 3.88
CA LEU A 23 -33.33 18.29 4.82
C LEU A 23 -33.53 19.00 6.17
N ALA A 24 -34.03 18.24 7.14
CA ALA A 24 -33.86 18.56 8.55
C ALA A 24 -32.40 18.28 8.92
N LEU A 25 -31.65 19.32 9.28
CA LEU A 25 -30.33 19.18 9.89
C LEU A 25 -30.49 18.43 11.21
N ALA A 26 -29.87 17.24 11.29
CA ALA A 26 -29.68 16.53 12.54
C ALA A 26 -28.81 17.40 13.46
N GLY A 27 -29.30 17.66 14.67
CA GLY A 27 -28.56 18.39 15.67
C GLY A 27 -27.38 17.55 16.18
N CYS A 28 -26.17 18.07 16.04
CA CYS A 28 -25.07 17.69 16.93
C CYS A 28 -25.41 18.18 18.34
N GLU A 29 -25.49 17.27 19.30
CA GLU A 29 -25.52 17.63 20.72
C GLU A 29 -24.12 18.13 21.10
N VAL A 30 -23.97 19.45 21.16
CA VAL A 30 -22.81 20.11 21.74
C VAL A 30 -22.83 19.84 23.24
N GLY A 31 -21.77 19.20 23.76
CA GLY A 31 -21.57 19.01 25.20
C GLY A 31 -21.68 20.35 25.93
N THR A 32 -22.45 20.36 27.02
CA THR A 32 -22.71 21.53 27.86
C THR A 32 -21.43 22.27 28.24
N ALA A 33 -21.27 23.49 27.71
CA ALA A 33 -20.28 24.45 28.15
C ALA A 33 -20.51 24.83 29.62
N LEU A 34 -19.44 24.80 30.41
CA LEU A 34 -19.41 25.30 31.78
C LEU A 34 -19.51 26.85 31.79
N PRO A 35 -20.07 27.46 32.85
CA PRO A 35 -20.29 28.90 32.89
C PRO A 35 -18.97 29.69 32.90
N PHE A 36 -18.89 30.64 31.99
CA PHE A 36 -17.90 31.72 31.89
C PHE A 36 -17.69 32.43 33.26
N ALA A 37 -16.45 32.44 33.73
CA ALA A 37 -16.00 33.36 34.78
C ALA A 37 -15.58 34.71 34.15
N PRO A 38 -15.85 35.86 34.80
CA PRO A 38 -15.46 37.17 34.28
C PRO A 38 -13.93 37.40 34.32
N PRO A 39 -13.40 38.30 33.48
CA PRO A 39 -11.95 38.45 33.26
C PRO A 39 -11.26 39.11 34.46
N GLY A 40 -10.31 38.39 35.04
CA GLY A 40 -9.27 38.96 35.89
C GLY A 40 -8.04 39.32 35.05
N SER A 41 -7.64 40.59 35.09
CA SER A 41 -6.42 41.14 34.49
C SER A 41 -5.12 40.48 35.02
N PRO A 42 -4.00 40.60 34.28
CA PRO A 42 -3.01 39.55 34.12
C PRO A 42 -1.85 39.65 35.13
N ASP A 43 -1.30 38.50 35.51
CA ASP A 43 0.08 38.42 35.99
C ASP A 43 0.87 37.41 35.14
N ALA A 44 1.90 37.99 34.54
CA ALA A 44 3.04 37.46 33.80
C ALA A 44 3.42 35.99 34.00
N GLY A 45 3.64 35.31 32.86
CA GLY A 45 4.68 34.28 32.73
C GLY A 45 4.17 32.84 32.73
N SER A 46 3.32 32.48 31.77
CA SER A 46 3.26 31.10 31.30
C SER A 46 3.85 31.07 29.90
N ASP A 47 4.98 30.38 29.76
CA ASP A 47 5.47 29.93 28.47
C ASP A 47 4.36 29.05 27.87
N GLU A 48 3.52 29.63 27.01
CA GLU A 48 2.61 28.88 26.16
C GLU A 48 3.49 28.08 25.21
N GLU A 49 3.76 26.84 25.60
CA GLU A 49 4.31 25.82 24.73
C GLU A 49 3.31 25.65 23.59
N GLN A 50 3.56 26.36 22.49
CA GLN A 50 2.79 26.24 21.27
C GLN A 50 2.78 24.76 20.92
N VAL A 51 1.58 24.19 20.79
CA VAL A 51 1.39 22.80 20.39
C VAL A 51 1.81 22.71 18.92
N GLN A 52 3.12 22.64 18.68
CA GLN A 52 3.65 22.21 17.41
C GLN A 52 3.33 20.73 17.31
N CYS A 53 2.62 20.35 16.24
CA CYS A 53 2.50 18.96 15.87
C CYS A 53 3.87 18.49 15.37
N GLU A 54 4.77 18.18 16.30
CA GLU A 54 6.05 17.59 15.98
C GLU A 54 5.79 16.25 15.27
N GLY A 55 6.08 16.22 13.96
CA GLY A 55 5.99 15.02 13.14
C GLY A 55 4.79 14.93 12.20
N ALA A 56 3.93 15.94 12.08
CA ALA A 56 3.01 16.00 10.94
C ALA A 56 3.83 16.24 9.65
N PRO A 57 3.74 15.37 8.64
CA PRO A 57 4.52 15.57 7.42
C PRO A 57 4.04 16.82 6.68
N THR A 58 4.97 17.70 6.36
CA THR A 58 4.68 18.88 5.52
C THR A 58 4.58 18.43 4.08
N ILE A 59 3.37 18.49 3.50
CA ILE A 59 3.16 18.17 2.08
C ILE A 59 3.66 19.35 1.24
N ASP A 60 4.55 19.10 0.26
CA ASP A 60 4.95 20.15 -0.70
C ASP A 60 3.73 20.54 -1.54
N LEU A 61 3.27 21.78 -1.38
CA LEU A 61 2.11 22.35 -2.09
C LEU A 61 2.21 22.18 -3.61
N LYS A 62 3.43 22.14 -4.17
CA LYS A 62 3.63 21.96 -5.61
C LYS A 62 3.17 20.60 -6.14
N LEU A 63 3.03 19.61 -5.26
CA LEU A 63 2.56 18.28 -5.60
C LEU A 63 1.03 18.18 -5.59
N LEU A 64 0.36 19.15 -4.98
CA LEU A 64 -1.09 19.18 -4.88
C LEU A 64 -1.70 19.99 -6.03
N SER A 65 -2.92 19.65 -6.41
CA SER A 65 -3.67 20.46 -7.38
C SER A 65 -4.17 21.74 -6.70
N PRO A 66 -3.96 22.93 -7.29
CA PRO A 66 -4.45 24.17 -6.70
C PRO A 66 -5.99 24.22 -6.71
N CYS A 67 -6.56 24.92 -5.74
CA CYS A 67 -7.98 25.20 -5.63
C CYS A 67 -8.19 26.64 -5.10
N CYS A 68 -9.45 27.06 -4.89
CA CYS A 68 -9.82 28.44 -4.52
C CYS A 68 -9.39 29.54 -5.51
N GLU A 69 -9.15 29.23 -6.78
CA GLU A 69 -8.72 30.25 -7.73
C GLU A 69 -9.76 31.39 -7.81
N GLY A 70 -9.34 32.61 -7.43
CA GLY A 70 -10.16 33.80 -7.51
C GLY A 70 -10.80 34.28 -6.19
N THR A 71 -10.63 33.58 -5.07
CA THR A 71 -11.08 34.07 -3.75
C THR A 71 -10.11 35.08 -3.12
N GLY A 72 -8.90 35.18 -3.67
CA GLY A 72 -7.81 36.02 -3.15
C GLY A 72 -6.93 35.31 -2.13
N ASP A 73 -7.27 34.07 -1.76
CA ASP A 73 -6.40 33.14 -1.03
C ASP A 73 -5.83 32.07 -1.96
N SER A 74 -4.80 31.36 -1.49
CA SER A 74 -4.33 30.13 -2.12
C SER A 74 -4.73 28.92 -1.28
N GLY A 75 -5.20 27.88 -1.98
CA GLY A 75 -5.52 26.59 -1.40
C GLY A 75 -5.11 25.48 -2.36
N HIS A 76 -4.97 24.27 -1.82
CA HIS A 76 -4.74 23.08 -2.62
C HIS A 76 -5.67 21.94 -2.21
N CYS A 77 -5.94 21.06 -3.17
CA CYS A 77 -6.74 19.86 -2.97
C CYS A 77 -5.92 18.82 -2.19
N VAL A 78 -6.37 18.52 -0.98
CA VAL A 78 -5.80 17.50 -0.11
C VAL A 78 -6.68 16.25 -0.15
N PRO A 79 -6.12 15.03 -0.21
CA PRO A 79 -6.94 13.83 -0.18
C PRO A 79 -7.81 13.74 1.08
N GLY A 80 -9.02 13.19 0.94
CA GLY A 80 -9.98 13.10 2.05
C GLY A 80 -9.44 12.35 3.27
N SER A 81 -8.55 11.37 3.06
CA SER A 81 -7.89 10.61 4.13
C SER A 81 -7.00 11.47 5.06
N TYR A 82 -6.56 12.65 4.61
CA TYR A 82 -5.79 13.60 5.43
C TYR A 82 -6.66 14.72 6.02
N VAL A 83 -7.94 14.77 5.69
CA VAL A 83 -8.86 15.82 6.14
C VAL A 83 -9.83 15.21 7.16
N PRO A 84 -9.79 15.62 8.44
CA PRO A 84 -10.70 15.09 9.46
C PRO A 84 -12.16 15.23 9.03
N ASP A 85 -12.99 14.21 9.29
CA ASP A 85 -14.41 14.18 8.91
C ASP A 85 -15.17 15.42 9.39
N GLU A 86 -14.78 15.97 10.55
CA GLU A 86 -15.37 17.20 11.12
C GLU A 86 -15.09 18.45 10.27
N VAL A 87 -13.99 18.47 9.52
CA VAL A 87 -13.59 19.58 8.64
C VAL A 87 -14.18 19.43 7.25
N GLN A 88 -14.39 18.20 6.77
CA GLN A 88 -14.85 17.93 5.40
C GLN A 88 -16.13 18.69 5.03
N GLY A 89 -17.07 18.84 5.97
CA GLY A 89 -18.31 19.60 5.76
C GLY A 89 -18.15 21.13 5.74
N LEU A 90 -16.97 21.65 6.10
CA LEU A 90 -16.66 23.08 6.15
C LEU A 90 -15.91 23.56 4.89
N VAL A 91 -15.23 22.67 4.18
CA VAL A 91 -14.38 23.00 3.02
C VAL A 91 -15.02 22.56 1.71
N ALA A 92 -14.58 23.15 0.59
CA ALA A 92 -15.10 22.77 -0.74
C ALA A 92 -14.54 21.40 -1.17
N GLN A 93 -15.35 20.58 -1.84
CA GLN A 93 -14.86 19.36 -2.48
C GLN A 93 -14.15 19.72 -3.80
N CYS A 94 -13.01 19.09 -4.07
CA CYS A 94 -12.26 19.30 -5.30
C CYS A 94 -12.82 18.45 -6.47
N GLU A 95 -12.67 18.94 -7.71
CA GLU A 95 -13.15 18.24 -8.92
C GLU A 95 -12.49 16.86 -9.11
N ASN A 96 -11.25 16.72 -8.65
CA ASN A 96 -10.45 15.50 -8.75
C ASN A 96 -10.58 14.59 -7.52
N GLY A 97 -11.52 14.87 -6.61
CA GLY A 97 -11.60 14.23 -5.30
C GLY A 97 -10.78 14.95 -4.23
N GLY A 98 -11.00 14.60 -2.97
CA GLY A 98 -10.44 15.30 -1.81
C GLY A 98 -11.13 16.63 -1.49
N TYR A 99 -10.50 17.44 -0.65
CA TYR A 99 -11.04 18.70 -0.16
C TYR A 99 -10.05 19.84 -0.34
N CYS A 100 -10.59 21.01 -0.62
CA CYS A 100 -9.84 22.22 -0.85
C CYS A 100 -9.45 22.87 0.49
N ILE A 101 -8.18 22.73 0.87
CA ILE A 101 -7.64 23.20 2.14
C ILE A 101 -6.78 24.46 1.87
N PRO A 102 -6.94 25.55 2.65
CA PRO A 102 -6.10 26.73 2.48
C PRO A 102 -4.63 26.41 2.78
N ASP A 103 -3.70 27.03 2.05
CA ASP A 103 -2.26 26.69 2.11
C ASP A 103 -1.69 26.84 3.51
N ALA A 104 -2.12 27.87 4.25
CA ALA A 104 -1.70 28.09 5.64
C ALA A 104 -2.00 26.88 6.55
N PHE A 105 -3.09 26.16 6.31
CA PHE A 105 -3.41 24.93 7.06
C PHE A 105 -2.52 23.76 6.64
N ILE A 106 -2.23 23.63 5.34
CA ILE A 106 -1.37 22.55 4.82
C ILE A 106 0.08 22.74 5.30
N GLU A 107 0.61 23.96 5.21
CA GLU A 107 1.97 24.32 5.63
C GLU A 107 2.18 24.11 7.14
N ALA A 108 1.13 24.33 7.94
CA ALA A 108 1.16 24.09 9.38
C ALA A 108 0.87 22.64 9.78
N GLY A 109 0.72 21.72 8.82
CA GLY A 109 0.39 20.31 9.08
C GLY A 109 -0.97 20.13 9.78
N GLY A 110 -1.92 21.02 9.52
CA GLY A 110 -3.26 21.02 10.12
C GLY A 110 -3.36 21.73 11.47
N ALA A 111 -2.26 22.01 12.17
CA ALA A 111 -2.26 22.74 13.44
C ALA A 111 -2.12 24.25 13.24
N VAL A 112 -3.19 24.87 12.78
CA VAL A 112 -3.32 26.33 12.82
C VAL A 112 -4.28 26.69 13.94
N GLU A 113 -3.79 27.42 14.94
CA GLU A 113 -4.66 28.17 15.82
C GLU A 113 -5.09 29.44 15.07
N PRO A 114 -6.38 29.62 14.73
CA PRO A 114 -6.83 30.77 13.98
C PRO A 114 -6.53 32.07 14.73
N VAL A 115 -6.06 33.10 14.03
CA VAL A 115 -5.83 34.41 14.62
C VAL A 115 -7.16 34.97 15.14
N GLU A 116 -7.24 35.30 16.43
CA GLU A 116 -8.42 35.91 17.02
C GLU A 116 -8.64 37.33 16.45
N CYS A 117 -9.88 37.72 16.25
CA CYS A 117 -10.24 39.04 15.70
C CYS A 117 -11.55 39.57 16.30
N LEU A 118 -11.86 40.84 16.06
CA LEU A 118 -13.12 41.46 16.48
C LEU A 118 -14.12 41.48 15.32
N SER A 119 -15.14 40.63 15.42
CA SER A 119 -16.22 40.54 14.44
C SER A 119 -17.37 41.48 14.80
N VAL A 120 -18.40 41.51 13.95
CA VAL A 120 -19.62 42.27 14.20
C VAL A 120 -20.33 41.70 15.43
N ASN A 121 -20.31 42.45 16.53
CA ASN A 121 -20.93 42.13 17.83
C ASN A 121 -20.20 41.11 18.71
N GLY A 122 -18.92 40.83 18.51
CA GLY A 122 -18.20 39.96 19.45
C GLY A 122 -16.85 39.44 18.96
N PRO A 123 -16.25 38.50 19.71
CA PRO A 123 -15.05 37.82 19.28
C PRO A 123 -15.31 36.98 18.02
N GLY A 124 -14.27 36.81 17.23
CA GLY A 124 -14.24 35.94 16.07
C GLY A 124 -12.83 35.42 15.82
N VAL A 125 -12.68 34.68 14.73
CA VAL A 125 -11.40 34.19 14.24
C VAL A 125 -11.23 34.46 12.75
N CYS A 126 -9.99 34.66 12.34
CA CYS A 126 -9.62 34.85 10.96
C CYS A 126 -9.67 33.52 10.22
N LEU A 127 -10.62 33.41 9.28
CA LEU A 127 -10.78 32.23 8.43
C LEU A 127 -10.63 32.61 6.96
N SER A 128 -10.08 31.67 6.20
CA SER A 128 -9.81 31.80 4.77
C SER A 128 -11.10 31.96 3.96
N SER A 129 -11.04 32.82 2.94
CA SER A 129 -12.06 32.92 1.89
C SER A 129 -12.19 31.66 1.02
N CYS A 130 -11.25 30.72 1.12
CA CYS A 130 -11.40 29.38 0.54
C CYS A 130 -12.57 28.58 1.13
N ILE A 131 -12.95 28.85 2.38
CA ILE A 131 -14.03 28.15 3.06
C ILE A 131 -15.36 28.65 2.47
N PRO A 132 -16.20 27.79 1.85
CA PRO A 132 -17.40 28.23 1.14
C PRO A 132 -18.31 29.12 1.97
N GLN A 133 -18.51 28.81 3.26
CA GLN A 133 -19.35 29.61 4.15
C GLN A 133 -18.78 31.01 4.41
N VAL A 134 -17.45 31.17 4.40
CA VAL A 134 -16.79 32.48 4.52
C VAL A 134 -16.99 33.27 3.23
N GLN A 135 -16.83 32.63 2.09
CA GLN A 135 -17.01 33.26 0.78
C GLN A 135 -18.46 33.70 0.54
N GLU A 136 -19.44 32.88 0.92
CA GLU A 136 -20.87 33.22 0.80
C GLU A 136 -21.27 34.44 1.64
N ASN A 137 -20.57 34.67 2.75
CA ASN A 137 -20.85 35.77 3.68
C ASN A 137 -19.78 36.88 3.61
N TYR A 138 -18.91 36.88 2.59
CA TYR A 138 -17.71 37.71 2.54
C TYR A 138 -17.99 39.22 2.72
N ASP A 139 -19.08 39.72 2.14
CA ASP A 139 -19.49 41.13 2.23
C ASP A 139 -20.09 41.52 3.60
N LEU A 140 -20.49 40.52 4.41
CA LEU A 140 -21.07 40.70 5.74
C LEU A 140 -20.02 40.59 6.85
N LEU A 141 -18.90 39.92 6.56
CA LEU A 141 -17.81 39.71 7.50
C LEU A 141 -16.82 40.87 7.46
N THR A 142 -16.36 41.31 8.64
CA THR A 142 -15.32 42.35 8.74
C THR A 142 -13.94 41.76 8.48
N GLN A 143 -13.00 42.57 8.01
CA GLN A 143 -11.61 42.14 7.88
C GLN A 143 -10.87 42.18 9.23
N ASP A 144 -11.05 43.25 10.00
CA ASP A 144 -10.31 43.53 11.24
C ASP A 144 -8.78 43.33 11.08
N ILE A 145 -8.15 42.46 11.89
CA ILE A 145 -6.72 42.16 11.80
C ILE A 145 -6.39 41.01 10.86
N CYS A 146 -7.40 40.41 10.22
CA CYS A 146 -7.21 39.29 9.31
C CYS A 146 -6.53 39.72 8.00
N ASP A 147 -5.78 38.80 7.41
CA ASP A 147 -5.13 39.02 6.13
C ASP A 147 -6.13 39.34 5.01
N VAL A 148 -5.62 39.87 3.89
CA VAL A 148 -6.46 40.31 2.75
C VAL A 148 -7.34 39.19 2.18
N SER A 149 -6.89 37.95 2.30
CA SER A 149 -7.56 36.74 1.83
C SER A 149 -8.48 36.10 2.89
N GLN A 150 -8.54 36.68 4.09
CA GLN A 150 -9.27 36.15 5.23
C GLN A 150 -10.36 37.13 5.69
N ARG A 151 -11.31 36.61 6.47
CA ARG A 151 -12.36 37.40 7.11
C ARG A 151 -12.55 36.98 8.56
N CYS A 152 -12.94 37.95 9.38
CA CYS A 152 -13.22 37.74 10.78
C CYS A 152 -14.59 37.10 10.98
N VAL A 153 -14.60 35.78 11.11
CA VAL A 153 -15.82 34.98 11.31
C VAL A 153 -16.20 35.02 12.78
N PRO A 154 -17.41 35.50 13.14
CA PRO A 154 -17.82 35.62 14.54
C PRO A 154 -17.96 34.25 15.18
N CYS A 155 -17.62 34.11 16.48
CA CYS A 155 -17.85 32.86 17.22
C CYS A 155 -19.35 32.54 17.34
N ILE A 156 -20.17 33.58 17.43
CA ILE A 156 -21.63 33.50 17.54
C ILE A 156 -22.25 34.25 16.36
N ASN A 157 -23.12 33.60 15.61
CA ASN A 157 -23.80 34.21 14.48
C ASN A 157 -24.65 35.41 14.96
N PRO A 158 -24.41 36.64 14.44
CA PRO A 158 -25.09 37.84 14.92
C PRO A 158 -26.59 37.88 14.54
N LEU A 159 -27.05 37.01 13.64
CA LEU A 159 -28.43 36.97 13.17
C LEU A 159 -29.35 36.11 14.05
N ASP A 160 -28.84 34.99 14.58
CA ASP A 160 -29.64 34.02 15.32
C ASP A 160 -29.08 33.67 16.71
N GLY A 161 -27.90 34.20 17.07
CA GLY A 161 -27.27 34.01 18.36
C GLY A 161 -26.70 32.61 18.59
N LYS A 162 -26.59 31.77 17.55
CA LYS A 162 -26.04 30.40 17.67
C LYS A 162 -24.53 30.37 17.44
N PRO A 163 -23.81 29.40 18.02
CA PRO A 163 -22.40 29.17 17.69
C PRO A 163 -22.22 28.91 16.19
N THR A 164 -21.21 29.54 15.59
CA THR A 164 -20.80 29.26 14.21
C THR A 164 -19.85 28.06 14.14
N GLY A 165 -19.27 27.65 15.28
CA GLY A 165 -18.19 26.68 15.36
C GLY A 165 -16.81 27.25 15.00
N ALA A 166 -16.72 28.49 14.49
CA ALA A 166 -15.46 29.07 14.03
C ALA A 166 -14.39 29.12 15.13
N CYS A 167 -14.77 29.52 16.34
CA CYS A 167 -13.84 29.61 17.48
C CYS A 167 -13.64 28.27 18.21
N ASP A 168 -14.41 27.25 17.82
CA ASP A 168 -14.26 25.88 18.31
C ASP A 168 -13.36 25.04 17.37
N LEU A 169 -12.89 25.62 16.26
CA LEU A 169 -11.89 25.03 15.36
C LEU A 169 -10.52 24.96 16.04
N LYS A 170 -10.42 24.06 17.01
CA LYS A 170 -9.14 23.56 17.51
C LYS A 170 -8.84 22.29 16.73
N LEU A 171 -8.19 22.45 15.58
CA LEU A 171 -7.63 21.34 14.83
C LEU A 171 -6.45 20.77 15.65
N GLN A 172 -6.78 19.93 16.62
CA GLN A 172 -5.79 19.10 17.28
C GLN A 172 -5.39 18.05 16.26
N CYS A 173 -4.10 17.95 15.97
CA CYS A 173 -3.56 16.86 15.17
C CYS A 173 -3.84 15.56 15.91
N ASN A 174 -4.99 14.95 15.66
CA ASN A 174 -5.25 13.61 16.11
C ASN A 174 -4.50 12.72 15.12
N THR A 175 -3.20 12.57 15.34
CA THR A 175 -2.25 11.80 14.51
C THR A 175 -2.52 10.31 14.53
N THR A 176 -3.72 9.88 14.94
CA THR A 176 -4.17 8.54 14.60
C THR A 176 -4.28 8.56 13.07
N PRO A 177 -3.38 7.87 12.33
CA PRO A 177 -3.52 7.80 10.89
C PRO A 177 -4.94 7.28 10.68
N ALA A 178 -5.80 8.07 10.04
CA ALA A 178 -7.11 7.57 9.66
C ALA A 178 -6.87 6.21 9.03
N SER A 179 -7.52 5.17 9.55
CA SER A 179 -7.51 3.83 8.95
C SER A 179 -7.55 4.05 7.44
N GLN A 180 -6.48 3.69 6.71
CA GLN A 180 -6.10 4.33 5.44
C GLN A 180 -7.16 4.24 4.32
N CYS A 181 -8.26 3.53 4.57
CA CYS A 181 -9.32 3.24 3.62
C CYS A 181 -10.70 3.14 4.31
N PRO A 182 -11.23 4.18 4.97
CA PRO A 182 -12.56 4.12 5.56
C PRO A 182 -13.67 4.12 4.50
N GLU A 183 -13.38 4.67 3.31
CA GLU A 183 -14.31 4.80 2.18
C GLU A 183 -14.00 3.87 1.00
N GLY A 184 -13.06 2.93 1.18
CA GLY A 184 -12.59 2.02 0.12
C GLY A 184 -11.43 2.60 -0.71
N PRO A 185 -11.03 1.90 -1.79
CA PRO A 185 -9.92 2.32 -2.65
C PRO A 185 -10.23 3.66 -3.34
N HIS A 186 -9.20 4.48 -3.57
CA HIS A 186 -9.37 5.75 -4.29
C HIS A 186 -9.88 5.51 -5.71
N VAL A 187 -11.03 6.10 -6.03
CA VAL A 187 -11.61 6.11 -7.38
C VAL A 187 -11.65 7.55 -7.87
N GLY A 188 -10.66 7.94 -8.66
CA GLY A 188 -10.60 9.30 -9.21
C GLY A 188 -9.30 9.58 -9.96
N PRO A 189 -9.12 10.82 -10.43
CA PRO A 189 -7.83 11.29 -10.92
C PRO A 189 -6.73 11.13 -9.85
N PRO A 190 -5.45 11.07 -10.25
CA PRO A 190 -4.34 11.05 -9.31
C PRO A 190 -4.39 12.22 -8.33
N LEU A 191 -4.27 11.92 -7.04
CA LEU A 191 -4.18 12.89 -5.97
C LEU A 191 -2.82 13.58 -5.95
N ILE A 192 -1.77 12.81 -6.23
CA ILE A 192 -0.40 13.26 -6.46
C ILE A 192 0.00 12.77 -7.84
N ASP A 193 0.49 13.66 -8.72
CA ASP A 193 1.01 13.27 -10.04
C ASP A 193 2.43 12.70 -9.89
N PRO A 194 2.65 11.37 -10.06
CA PRO A 194 3.96 10.77 -9.85
C PRO A 194 5.01 11.31 -10.82
N THR A 195 4.59 11.81 -11.99
CA THR A 195 5.52 12.30 -13.03
C THR A 195 6.22 13.61 -12.66
N GLN A 196 5.76 14.28 -11.60
CA GLN A 196 6.42 15.47 -11.03
C GLN A 196 7.54 15.10 -10.04
N LEU A 197 7.62 13.84 -9.64
CA LEU A 197 8.63 13.35 -8.71
C LEU A 197 9.86 12.82 -9.47
N PRO A 198 11.03 12.73 -8.83
CA PRO A 198 12.19 12.08 -9.43
C PRO A 198 11.92 10.59 -9.66
N ALA A 199 12.27 10.07 -10.84
CA ALA A 199 12.15 8.64 -11.11
C ALA A 199 13.04 7.82 -10.16
N CYS A 200 12.56 6.65 -9.75
CA CYS A 200 13.32 5.75 -8.90
C CYS A 200 14.44 5.06 -9.70
N ASP A 201 15.69 5.28 -9.29
CA ASP A 201 16.89 4.75 -9.97
C ASP A 201 17.10 3.25 -9.77
N GLN A 202 16.46 2.66 -8.76
CA GLN A 202 16.55 1.23 -8.45
C GLN A 202 15.50 0.38 -9.18
N CYS A 203 14.61 0.99 -9.97
CA CYS A 203 13.58 0.28 -10.71
C CYS A 203 13.73 0.43 -12.23
N ASP A 204 14.37 -0.55 -12.86
CA ASP A 204 14.61 -0.56 -14.30
C ASP A 204 13.35 -0.71 -15.15
N THR A 205 12.25 -1.19 -14.56
CA THR A 205 10.97 -1.36 -15.26
C THR A 205 10.15 -0.07 -15.35
N GLY A 206 10.56 1.00 -14.65
CA GLY A 206 9.76 2.20 -14.46
C GLY A 206 8.50 1.96 -13.63
N GLY A 207 7.64 2.98 -13.52
CA GLY A 207 6.39 2.90 -12.74
C GLY A 207 6.59 3.08 -11.23
N ALA A 208 7.70 3.68 -10.81
CA ALA A 208 7.92 4.12 -9.45
C ALA A 208 8.72 5.43 -9.43
N HIS A 209 8.42 6.27 -8.44
CA HIS A 209 9.11 7.54 -8.21
C HIS A 209 9.52 7.69 -6.75
N CYS A 210 10.45 8.60 -6.50
CA CYS A 210 10.97 8.90 -5.19
C CYS A 210 10.03 9.83 -4.44
N LEU A 211 9.43 9.32 -3.37
CA LEU A 211 8.59 10.09 -2.46
C LEU A 211 9.38 10.40 -1.17
N PRO A 212 9.31 11.63 -0.64
CA PRO A 212 9.85 11.95 0.68
C PRO A 212 9.39 10.95 1.75
N ALA A 213 10.33 10.50 2.59
CA ALA A 213 10.08 9.39 3.53
C ALA A 213 9.04 9.72 4.61
N ASP A 214 8.83 11.00 4.91
CA ASP A 214 7.81 11.52 5.81
C ASP A 214 6.39 11.41 5.23
N LEU A 215 6.25 11.35 3.91
CA LEU A 215 4.97 11.11 3.23
C LEU A 215 4.65 9.62 3.06
N VAL A 216 5.57 8.73 3.42
CA VAL A 216 5.40 7.29 3.32
C VAL A 216 4.93 6.74 4.67
N PRO A 217 3.80 6.03 4.73
CA PRO A 217 3.37 5.33 5.94
C PRO A 217 4.46 4.40 6.47
N GLY A 218 4.68 4.38 7.79
CA GLY A 218 5.81 3.68 8.39
C GLY A 218 5.84 2.17 8.12
N ASP A 219 4.67 1.55 8.00
CA ASP A 219 4.51 0.13 7.62
C ASP A 219 5.00 -0.13 6.19
N LEU A 220 4.62 0.72 5.24
CA LEU A 220 5.08 0.62 3.86
C LEU A 220 6.57 0.96 3.73
N GLY A 221 7.05 1.98 4.46
CA GLY A 221 8.42 2.50 4.34
C GLY A 221 9.52 1.46 4.59
N SER A 222 9.25 0.43 5.39
CA SER A 222 10.19 -0.68 5.65
C SER A 222 10.36 -1.63 4.45
N ARG A 223 9.38 -1.67 3.55
CA ARG A 223 9.34 -2.53 2.36
C ARG A 223 9.81 -1.83 1.10
N LEU A 224 10.03 -0.52 1.14
CA LEU A 224 10.44 0.24 -0.03
C LEU A 224 11.95 0.45 -0.06
N ALA A 225 12.52 0.36 -1.27
CA ALA A 225 13.91 0.73 -1.51
C ALA A 225 14.14 2.22 -1.20
N ASP A 226 15.36 2.55 -0.77
CA ASP A 226 15.79 3.95 -0.65
C ASP A 226 16.09 4.54 -2.04
N CYS A 227 15.74 5.80 -2.22
CA CYS A 227 16.09 6.54 -3.43
C CYS A 227 17.45 7.23 -3.31
N SER A 228 18.22 7.28 -4.39
CA SER A 228 19.51 8.00 -4.42
C SER A 228 19.36 9.51 -4.22
N ALA A 229 18.21 10.08 -4.62
CA ALA A 229 17.84 11.47 -4.39
C ALA A 229 17.32 11.76 -2.96
N GLY A 230 17.26 10.75 -2.09
CA GLY A 230 16.56 10.79 -0.81
C GLY A 230 15.10 10.36 -0.92
N GLY A 231 14.52 9.90 0.20
CA GLY A 231 13.15 9.35 0.25
C GLY A 231 13.08 7.85 -0.05
N LYS A 232 11.88 7.37 -0.41
CA LYS A 232 11.59 5.97 -0.73
C LYS A 232 11.09 5.83 -2.17
N CYS A 233 11.45 4.73 -2.80
CA CYS A 233 10.97 4.32 -4.10
C CYS A 233 9.55 3.76 -3.98
N VAL A 234 8.53 4.58 -4.27
CA VAL A 234 7.13 4.20 -4.14
C VAL A 234 6.55 3.92 -5.54
N PRO A 235 5.82 2.81 -5.76
CA PRO A 235 5.12 2.59 -7.01
C PRO A 235 4.10 3.69 -7.32
N ASP A 236 3.92 4.00 -8.60
CA ASP A 236 3.13 5.15 -9.07
C ASP A 236 1.66 5.08 -8.64
N GLU A 237 1.10 3.88 -8.51
CA GLU A 237 -0.30 3.70 -8.10
C GLU A 237 -0.51 4.11 -6.65
N PHE A 238 0.44 3.77 -5.78
CA PHE A 238 0.44 4.15 -4.37
C PHE A 238 0.64 5.66 -4.21
N ILE A 239 1.50 6.28 -5.02
CA ILE A 239 1.66 7.75 -5.03
C ILE A 239 0.36 8.41 -5.51
N ALA A 240 -0.17 7.97 -6.64
CA ALA A 240 -1.36 8.53 -7.26
C ALA A 240 -2.61 8.42 -6.37
N SER A 241 -2.71 7.38 -5.55
CA SER A 241 -3.80 7.19 -4.60
C SER A 241 -3.52 7.76 -3.21
N ALA A 242 -2.36 8.39 -3.00
CA ALA A 242 -1.85 8.80 -1.69
C ALA A 242 -1.94 7.67 -0.63
N GLY A 243 -1.55 6.45 -1.03
CA GLY A 243 -1.57 5.28 -0.17
C GLY A 243 -2.93 4.62 0.01
N SER A 244 -4.00 5.06 -0.67
CA SER A 244 -5.32 4.40 -0.69
C SER A 244 -5.54 3.57 -1.97
N PHE A 245 -4.69 2.58 -2.20
CA PHE A 245 -4.70 1.73 -3.39
C PHE A 245 -5.04 0.28 -3.01
N GLU A 246 -5.93 -0.36 -3.78
CA GLU A 246 -6.16 -1.80 -3.67
C GLU A 246 -5.52 -2.50 -4.88
N PRO A 247 -4.47 -3.31 -4.66
CA PRO A 247 -3.84 -4.05 -5.75
C PRO A 247 -4.83 -5.00 -6.45
N GLN A 248 -4.70 -5.14 -7.76
CA GLN A 248 -5.55 -6.06 -8.52
C GLN A 248 -5.31 -7.51 -8.09
N THR A 249 -6.38 -8.26 -7.85
CA THR A 249 -6.32 -9.72 -7.60
C THR A 249 -5.84 -10.48 -8.84
N CYS A 250 -5.00 -11.49 -8.62
CA CYS A 250 -4.45 -12.37 -9.66
C CYS A 250 -4.27 -13.81 -9.13
N ARG A 251 -3.88 -14.73 -10.02
CA ARG A 251 -3.52 -16.11 -9.71
C ARG A 251 -2.00 -16.27 -9.71
N SER A 252 -1.45 -16.52 -8.52
CA SER A 252 -0.02 -16.71 -8.34
C SER A 252 0.37 -18.18 -8.52
N VAL A 253 1.58 -18.52 -8.09
CA VAL A 253 2.14 -19.88 -8.09
C VAL A 253 1.16 -20.92 -7.52
N GLY A 254 1.03 -22.04 -8.22
CA GLY A 254 0.09 -23.11 -7.84
C GLY A 254 -1.40 -22.76 -7.97
N GLY A 255 -1.74 -21.58 -8.54
CA GLY A 255 -3.11 -21.11 -8.66
C GLY A 255 -3.65 -20.40 -7.42
N GLY A 256 -2.81 -20.14 -6.41
CA GLY A 256 -3.19 -19.44 -5.19
C GLY A 256 -3.64 -18.00 -5.45
N GLU A 257 -4.47 -17.46 -4.57
CA GLU A 257 -4.84 -16.04 -4.60
C GLU A 257 -3.59 -15.17 -4.40
N GLY A 258 -3.47 -14.10 -5.18
CA GLY A 258 -2.39 -13.14 -5.05
C GLY A 258 -2.81 -11.71 -5.38
N ARG A 259 -1.83 -10.81 -5.36
CA ARG A 259 -1.95 -9.40 -5.76
C ARG A 259 -0.90 -9.02 -6.78
N CYS A 260 -1.32 -8.20 -7.74
CA CYS A 260 -0.42 -7.58 -8.68
C CYS A 260 0.39 -6.51 -7.95
N LEU A 261 1.66 -6.83 -7.65
CA LEU A 261 2.58 -5.90 -7.00
C LEU A 261 3.69 -5.48 -7.95
N SER A 262 4.17 -4.25 -7.76
CA SER A 262 5.19 -3.65 -8.61
C SER A 262 6.50 -4.42 -8.49
N ARG A 263 7.15 -4.63 -9.64
CA ARG A 263 8.50 -5.20 -9.72
C ARG A 263 9.56 -4.30 -9.08
N CYS A 264 9.22 -3.06 -8.76
CA CYS A 264 10.08 -2.11 -8.06
C CYS A 264 10.21 -2.37 -6.55
N LEU A 265 9.34 -3.22 -5.98
CA LEU A 265 9.45 -3.59 -4.56
C LEU A 265 10.63 -4.58 -4.39
N PRO A 266 11.60 -4.33 -3.51
CA PRO A 266 12.77 -5.19 -3.31
C PRO A 266 12.42 -6.67 -3.13
N GLU A 267 11.47 -6.98 -2.26
CA GLU A 267 11.07 -8.37 -1.98
C GLU A 267 10.41 -9.05 -3.20
N VAL A 268 9.81 -8.28 -4.10
CA VAL A 268 9.22 -8.77 -5.35
C VAL A 268 10.30 -8.95 -6.42
N ALA A 269 11.24 -8.00 -6.49
CA ALA A 269 12.38 -8.05 -7.41
C ALA A 269 13.26 -9.28 -7.18
N GLU A 270 13.45 -9.68 -5.92
CA GLU A 270 14.20 -10.89 -5.53
C GLU A 270 13.54 -12.21 -5.98
N GLN A 271 12.23 -12.18 -6.30
CA GLN A 271 11.45 -13.37 -6.62
C GLN A 271 10.92 -13.41 -8.06
N LEU A 272 11.36 -12.50 -8.94
CA LEU A 272 10.78 -12.36 -10.30
C LEU A 272 10.81 -13.64 -11.12
N ASP A 273 11.83 -14.49 -10.95
CA ASP A 273 11.96 -15.75 -11.69
C ASP A 273 10.93 -16.82 -11.24
N ARG A 274 10.31 -16.63 -10.07
CA ARG A 274 9.34 -17.57 -9.47
C ARG A 274 7.91 -17.07 -9.53
N LEU A 275 7.70 -15.77 -9.78
CA LEU A 275 6.39 -15.15 -9.73
C LEU A 275 5.76 -15.02 -11.12
N PRO A 276 4.55 -15.55 -11.36
CA PRO A 276 3.89 -15.42 -12.65
C PRO A 276 3.37 -14.00 -12.85
N GLN A 277 3.19 -13.59 -14.10
CA GLN A 277 2.53 -12.31 -14.41
C GLN A 277 1.01 -12.37 -14.29
N ASP A 278 0.38 -13.48 -14.71
CA ASP A 278 -1.08 -13.64 -14.81
C ASP A 278 -1.80 -12.43 -15.48
N VAL A 279 -2.79 -11.81 -14.81
CA VAL A 279 -3.54 -10.65 -15.30
C VAL A 279 -2.86 -9.31 -14.98
N CYS A 280 -1.68 -9.35 -14.36
CA CYS A 280 -0.97 -8.15 -13.91
C CYS A 280 -0.37 -7.37 -15.08
N PRO A 281 -0.25 -6.03 -14.94
CA PRO A 281 0.39 -5.21 -15.98
C PRO A 281 1.88 -5.56 -16.16
N PRO A 282 2.53 -5.11 -17.26
CA PRO A 282 3.93 -5.41 -17.58
C PRO A 282 4.95 -5.09 -16.48
N THR A 283 4.70 -4.06 -15.69
CA THR A 283 5.57 -3.59 -14.59
C THR A 283 5.31 -4.32 -13.27
N HIS A 284 4.43 -5.31 -13.25
CA HIS A 284 4.00 -6.03 -12.07
C HIS A 284 4.17 -7.54 -12.24
N VAL A 285 4.10 -8.26 -11.12
CA VAL A 285 3.97 -9.72 -11.06
C VAL A 285 2.93 -10.09 -9.99
N CYS A 286 2.39 -11.29 -10.08
CA CYS A 286 1.40 -11.80 -9.15
C CYS A 286 2.07 -12.41 -7.92
N VAL A 287 2.12 -11.66 -6.83
CA VAL A 287 2.68 -12.11 -5.54
C VAL A 287 1.59 -12.87 -4.77
N PRO A 288 1.83 -14.09 -4.29
CA PRO A 288 0.81 -14.86 -3.60
C PRO A 288 0.48 -14.22 -2.25
N CYS A 289 -0.76 -14.30 -1.79
CA CYS A 289 -1.15 -13.83 -0.44
C CYS A 289 -0.43 -14.59 0.67
N THR A 290 -0.11 -15.85 0.42
CA THR A 290 0.55 -16.74 1.38
C THR A 290 1.64 -17.50 0.64
N ASP A 291 2.80 -17.68 1.27
CA ASP A 291 3.86 -18.51 0.73
C ASP A 291 3.35 -19.95 0.62
N PRO A 292 3.30 -20.54 -0.60
CA PRO A 292 2.74 -21.87 -0.78
C PRO A 292 3.62 -22.98 -0.19
N LEU A 293 4.86 -22.71 0.20
CA LEU A 293 5.77 -23.68 0.81
C LEU A 293 5.56 -23.78 2.32
N THR A 294 5.33 -22.64 2.98
CA THR A 294 5.27 -22.55 4.45
C THR A 294 3.85 -22.31 4.97
N GLY A 295 2.97 -21.74 4.16
CA GLY A 295 1.66 -21.25 4.58
C GLY A 295 1.72 -19.93 5.37
N GLU A 296 2.86 -19.24 5.36
CA GLU A 296 3.03 -17.94 6.03
C GLU A 296 2.53 -16.78 5.16
N ASP A 297 1.98 -15.76 5.81
CA ASP A 297 1.54 -14.53 5.13
C ASP A 297 2.73 -13.81 4.50
N THR A 298 2.63 -13.51 3.21
CA THR A 298 3.67 -12.73 2.49
C THR A 298 3.50 -11.23 2.69
N GLY A 299 2.38 -10.81 3.28
CA GLY A 299 1.95 -9.43 3.36
C GLY A 299 1.57 -8.84 1.99
N ALA A 300 1.39 -9.64 0.94
CA ALA A 300 0.92 -9.15 -0.35
C ALA A 300 -0.56 -8.76 -0.32
N CYS A 301 -1.34 -9.48 0.48
CA CYS A 301 -2.78 -9.27 0.65
C CYS A 301 -3.02 -8.66 2.03
N GLY A 302 -3.53 -7.42 2.06
CA GLY A 302 -3.54 -6.58 3.26
C GLY A 302 -2.64 -5.35 3.17
N LEU A 303 -2.11 -5.06 1.99
CA LEU A 303 -1.47 -3.78 1.70
C LEU A 303 -2.53 -2.69 1.51
N SER A 304 -2.35 -1.55 2.19
CA SER A 304 -3.19 -0.37 1.99
C SER A 304 -4.68 -0.67 2.20
N CYS A 305 -5.50 -0.61 1.14
CA CYS A 305 -6.95 -0.81 1.19
C CYS A 305 -7.41 -2.24 0.98
N ASP A 306 -6.46 -3.15 0.75
CA ASP A 306 -6.77 -4.54 0.53
C ASP A 306 -7.36 -5.17 1.80
N THR A 307 -8.57 -5.71 1.67
CA THR A 307 -9.26 -6.40 2.78
C THR A 307 -8.65 -7.76 3.14
N GLY A 308 -7.63 -8.20 2.40
CA GLY A 308 -6.92 -9.45 2.60
C GLY A 308 -7.40 -10.57 1.66
N PRO A 309 -6.86 -11.78 1.82
CA PRO A 309 -7.25 -12.93 1.01
C PRO A 309 -8.72 -13.32 1.24
N THR A 310 -9.41 -13.66 0.16
CA THR A 310 -10.79 -14.18 0.21
C THR A 310 -10.86 -15.71 0.14
N GLU A 311 -9.77 -16.34 -0.30
CA GLU A 311 -9.60 -17.78 -0.39
C GLU A 311 -8.74 -18.33 0.77
N PRO A 312 -8.92 -19.61 1.16
CA PRO A 312 -8.03 -20.25 2.11
C PRO A 312 -6.58 -20.28 1.58
N PRO A 313 -5.57 -20.22 2.48
CA PRO A 313 -4.17 -20.37 2.08
C PRO A 313 -3.93 -21.63 1.25
N LEU A 314 -3.33 -21.45 0.07
CA LEU A 314 -2.81 -22.57 -0.71
C LEU A 314 -1.47 -22.98 -0.11
N VAL A 315 -1.35 -24.23 0.32
CA VAL A 315 -0.08 -24.82 0.77
C VAL A 315 0.16 -26.07 -0.04
N PHE A 316 1.37 -26.18 -0.59
CA PHE A 316 1.78 -27.34 -1.36
C PHE A 316 1.83 -28.59 -0.47
N PRO A 317 1.31 -29.74 -0.95
CA PRO A 317 1.35 -30.97 -0.18
C PRO A 317 2.79 -31.36 0.16
N LYS A 318 3.00 -31.85 1.37
CA LYS A 318 4.26 -32.52 1.71
C LYS A 318 4.35 -33.87 1.02
N CYS A 319 5.54 -34.22 0.57
CA CYS A 319 5.90 -35.54 0.05
C CYS A 319 7.04 -36.13 0.86
N CYS A 320 7.45 -37.35 0.51
CA CYS A 320 8.67 -37.95 1.02
C CYS A 320 8.71 -38.12 2.54
N ASP A 321 7.59 -38.57 3.09
CA ASP A 321 7.36 -38.66 4.54
C ASP A 321 7.56 -37.33 5.29
N GLY A 322 7.29 -36.21 4.61
CA GLY A 322 7.38 -34.86 5.18
C GLY A 322 8.74 -34.19 5.00
N ARG A 323 9.66 -34.78 4.23
CA ARG A 323 11.00 -34.23 3.94
C ARG A 323 11.09 -33.48 2.61
N GLY A 324 9.99 -33.46 1.86
CA GLY A 324 9.90 -32.70 0.63
C GLY A 324 8.54 -32.03 0.48
N THR A 325 8.44 -31.18 -0.53
CA THR A 325 7.25 -30.44 -0.88
C THR A 325 6.93 -30.66 -2.37
N CYS A 326 5.66 -30.93 -2.66
CA CYS A 326 5.15 -31.11 -4.02
C CYS A 326 4.98 -29.76 -4.71
N ILE A 327 5.94 -29.39 -5.55
CA ILE A 327 5.95 -28.11 -6.26
C ILE A 327 5.56 -28.29 -7.74
N PRO A 328 4.93 -27.28 -8.37
CA PRO A 328 4.74 -27.27 -9.82
C PRO A 328 6.08 -27.43 -10.56
N GLY A 329 6.10 -28.21 -11.64
CA GLY A 329 7.32 -28.40 -12.44
C GLY A 329 7.92 -27.11 -12.99
N GLU A 330 7.09 -26.09 -13.24
CA GLU A 330 7.54 -24.75 -13.65
C GLU A 330 8.40 -24.06 -12.58
N LEU A 331 8.16 -24.31 -11.29
CA LEU A 331 8.99 -23.79 -10.20
C LEU A 331 10.30 -24.55 -10.02
N ALA A 332 10.36 -25.80 -10.47
CA ALA A 332 11.58 -26.60 -10.42
C ALA A 332 12.59 -26.19 -11.53
N GLY A 333 12.16 -25.45 -12.55
CA GLY A 333 13.04 -24.96 -13.61
C GLY A 333 13.79 -26.10 -14.31
N ASP A 334 15.11 -25.93 -14.47
CA ASP A 334 15.98 -26.92 -15.11
C ASP A 334 16.12 -28.23 -14.31
N ASP A 335 15.79 -28.21 -13.01
CA ASP A 335 15.88 -29.39 -12.13
C ASP A 335 14.63 -30.28 -12.19
N ALA A 336 13.58 -29.87 -12.91
CA ALA A 336 12.31 -30.60 -13.01
C ALA A 336 12.51 -32.08 -13.43
N ASP A 337 13.40 -32.35 -14.38
CA ASP A 337 13.67 -33.71 -14.87
C ASP A 337 14.36 -34.61 -13.83
N SER A 338 14.94 -34.02 -12.77
CA SER A 338 15.61 -34.74 -11.67
C SER A 338 14.67 -35.08 -10.51
N LEU A 339 13.47 -34.51 -10.51
CA LEU A 339 12.46 -34.70 -9.47
C LEU A 339 11.44 -35.78 -9.87
N GLY A 340 10.92 -36.51 -8.88
CA GLY A 340 9.92 -37.57 -9.08
C GLY A 340 8.49 -37.10 -8.85
N GLU A 341 7.54 -37.66 -9.59
CA GLU A 341 6.09 -37.49 -9.35
C GLU A 341 5.52 -38.49 -8.32
N ASP A 342 6.28 -39.54 -7.99
CA ASP A 342 5.81 -40.79 -7.37
C ASP A 342 5.28 -40.65 -5.93
N VAL A 343 5.54 -39.50 -5.29
CA VAL A 343 5.12 -39.22 -3.91
C VAL A 343 4.15 -38.03 -3.82
N CYS A 344 3.83 -37.40 -4.96
CA CYS A 344 2.86 -36.32 -5.05
C CYS A 344 1.47 -36.84 -5.47
N PRO A 345 0.38 -36.08 -5.24
CA PRO A 345 -0.95 -36.51 -5.67
C PRO A 345 -0.97 -36.85 -7.17
N GLU A 346 -1.52 -38.02 -7.52
CA GLU A 346 -1.59 -38.47 -8.92
C GLU A 346 -2.33 -37.44 -9.81
N ASP A 347 -1.89 -37.31 -11.06
CA ASP A 347 -2.43 -36.38 -12.07
C ASP A 347 -2.38 -34.89 -11.69
N SER A 348 -1.62 -34.51 -10.65
CA SER A 348 -1.49 -33.10 -10.22
C SER A 348 -0.47 -32.29 -11.03
N GLY A 349 0.45 -32.94 -11.75
CA GLY A 349 1.58 -32.28 -12.41
C GLY A 349 2.60 -31.67 -11.43
N LEU A 350 2.58 -32.11 -10.17
CA LEU A 350 3.53 -31.69 -9.13
C LEU A 350 4.70 -32.66 -9.03
N LEU A 351 5.87 -32.10 -8.75
CA LEU A 351 7.13 -32.83 -8.54
C LEU A 351 7.52 -32.73 -7.07
N CYS A 352 8.01 -33.84 -6.50
CA CYS A 352 8.48 -33.86 -5.13
C CYS A 352 9.90 -33.28 -5.06
N ALA A 353 10.02 -32.05 -4.55
CA ALA A 353 11.29 -31.40 -4.29
C ALA A 353 11.69 -31.57 -2.81
N PRO A 354 12.92 -32.04 -2.50
CA PRO A 354 13.40 -32.05 -1.11
C PRO A 354 13.40 -30.66 -0.50
N ASP A 355 13.01 -30.54 0.77
CA ASP A 355 12.89 -29.24 1.45
C ASP A 355 14.26 -28.53 1.54
N GLU A 356 15.35 -29.29 1.63
CA GLU A 356 16.71 -28.75 1.63
C GLU A 356 17.07 -28.04 0.32
N PHE A 357 16.49 -28.45 -0.81
CA PHE A 357 16.81 -27.84 -2.11
C PHE A 357 16.00 -26.56 -2.34
N ILE A 358 14.82 -26.49 -1.74
CA ILE A 358 13.91 -25.36 -1.89
C ILE A 358 14.46 -24.10 -1.21
N ASP A 359 15.15 -24.25 -0.07
CA ASP A 359 15.73 -23.13 0.67
C ASP A 359 16.98 -22.51 0.00
N GLY A 360 17.57 -23.19 -0.99
CA GLY A 360 18.73 -22.72 -1.75
C GLY A 360 20.05 -22.68 -0.96
N THR A 361 20.08 -23.24 0.25
CA THR A 361 21.24 -23.26 1.15
C THR A 361 21.93 -24.63 1.23
N PHE A 362 21.39 -25.64 0.56
CA PHE A 362 21.93 -26.98 0.60
C PHE A 362 23.35 -27.07 0.04
N VAL A 363 24.24 -27.60 0.87
CA VAL A 363 25.60 -28.01 0.50
C VAL A 363 25.75 -29.47 0.88
N ALA A 364 26.01 -30.33 -0.11
CA ALA A 364 26.10 -31.76 0.11
C ALA A 364 27.37 -32.14 0.88
N GLU A 365 27.26 -33.12 1.77
CA GLU A 365 28.42 -33.75 2.40
C GLU A 365 29.09 -34.74 1.42
N PRO A 366 30.43 -34.80 1.36
CA PRO A 366 31.11 -35.80 0.54
C PRO A 366 30.91 -37.19 1.14
N CYS A 367 30.77 -38.19 0.27
CA CYS A 367 30.60 -39.57 0.67
C CYS A 367 31.39 -40.53 -0.22
N VAL A 368 31.43 -41.79 0.21
CA VAL A 368 32.02 -42.89 -0.57
C VAL A 368 30.97 -43.97 -0.78
N THR A 369 30.77 -44.38 -2.03
CA THR A 369 29.76 -45.38 -2.37
C THR A 369 30.11 -46.75 -1.79
N THR A 370 29.10 -47.45 -1.27
CA THR A 370 29.23 -48.81 -0.74
C THR A 370 28.33 -49.76 -1.56
N GLY A 371 28.84 -50.26 -2.68
CA GLY A 371 28.08 -51.09 -3.62
C GLY A 371 28.90 -52.19 -4.30
N LEU A 372 28.20 -53.25 -4.76
CA LEU A 372 28.80 -54.43 -5.41
C LEU A 372 29.42 -54.11 -6.78
N ILE A 373 28.98 -53.02 -7.41
CA ILE A 373 29.41 -52.53 -8.73
C ILE A 373 29.91 -51.10 -8.50
N GLY A 374 31.20 -50.92 -8.22
CA GLY A 374 31.81 -49.58 -8.08
C GLY A 374 31.95 -49.01 -6.66
N GLY A 375 31.99 -49.84 -5.62
CA GLY A 375 32.28 -49.35 -4.26
C GLY A 375 33.64 -48.65 -4.16
N GLY A 376 33.71 -47.58 -3.37
CA GLY A 376 34.93 -46.79 -3.17
C GLY A 376 35.02 -45.52 -4.01
N GLU A 377 34.01 -45.22 -4.83
CA GLU A 377 33.98 -44.00 -5.63
C GLU A 377 33.50 -42.80 -4.81
N PRO A 378 34.06 -41.59 -5.06
CA PRO A 378 33.59 -40.37 -4.43
C PRO A 378 32.17 -40.04 -4.89
N GLY A 379 31.38 -39.50 -3.97
CA GLY A 379 30.02 -39.05 -4.23
C GLY A 379 29.61 -37.91 -3.29
N ALA A 380 28.34 -37.53 -3.39
CA ALA A 380 27.70 -36.55 -2.53
C ALA A 380 26.49 -37.18 -1.84
N CYS A 381 26.27 -36.79 -0.58
CA CYS A 381 25.07 -37.16 0.16
C CYS A 381 23.91 -36.32 -0.34
N LEU A 382 23.01 -36.92 -1.11
CA LEU A 382 21.79 -36.29 -1.59
C LEU A 382 20.58 -36.87 -0.85
N PRO A 383 19.49 -36.09 -0.67
CA PRO A 383 18.27 -36.58 -0.06
C PRO A 383 17.83 -37.88 -0.74
N ASP A 384 17.49 -38.89 0.05
CA ASP A 384 17.03 -40.20 -0.47
C ASP A 384 15.70 -40.12 -1.24
N CYS A 385 15.12 -38.93 -1.21
CA CYS A 385 13.90 -38.47 -1.81
C CYS A 385 13.94 -38.21 -3.32
N LEU A 386 15.14 -38.05 -3.90
CA LEU A 386 15.25 -37.79 -5.34
C LEU A 386 14.99 -39.10 -6.11
N GLY A 387 14.07 -39.07 -7.08
CA GLY A 387 13.76 -40.24 -7.90
C GLY A 387 15.01 -40.83 -8.59
N ALA A 388 15.99 -39.98 -8.93
CA ALA A 388 17.27 -40.40 -9.49
C ALA A 388 18.12 -41.27 -8.54
N VAL A 389 18.04 -41.06 -7.22
CA VAL A 389 18.79 -41.83 -6.22
C VAL A 389 18.06 -43.08 -5.75
N ASP A 390 16.81 -43.29 -6.15
CA ASP A 390 16.08 -44.54 -5.89
C ASP A 390 16.38 -45.66 -6.88
N THR A 391 17.28 -45.41 -7.84
CA THR A 391 17.82 -46.49 -8.66
C THR A 391 18.55 -47.52 -7.78
N ILE A 392 18.27 -48.80 -8.04
CA ILE A 392 18.50 -50.02 -7.22
C ILE A 392 19.93 -50.21 -6.64
N PHE A 393 20.89 -49.36 -6.97
CA PHE A 393 22.31 -49.54 -6.65
C PHE A 393 22.95 -48.46 -5.79
N VAL A 394 22.19 -47.43 -5.37
CA VAL A 394 22.73 -46.35 -4.53
C VAL A 394 22.46 -46.65 -3.05
N GLY A 395 23.51 -47.07 -2.35
CA GLY A 395 23.46 -47.26 -0.89
C GLY A 395 23.62 -45.95 -0.13
N ARG A 396 23.30 -45.97 1.18
CA ARG A 396 23.53 -44.84 2.10
C ARG A 396 25.02 -44.43 2.21
N GLY A 397 25.96 -45.33 1.95
CA GLY A 397 27.39 -45.01 2.06
C GLY A 397 27.76 -44.53 3.46
N THR A 398 28.47 -43.40 3.53
CA THR A 398 28.81 -42.68 4.77
C THR A 398 27.80 -41.59 5.14
N CYS A 399 26.68 -41.48 4.42
CA CYS A 399 25.72 -40.40 4.61
C CYS A 399 24.88 -40.55 5.87
N SER A 400 24.39 -39.41 6.36
CA SER A 400 23.42 -39.33 7.45
C SER A 400 22.08 -39.99 7.09
N GLU A 401 21.20 -40.14 8.08
CA GLU A 401 19.88 -40.74 7.85
C GLU A 401 19.05 -39.82 6.98
N GLY A 402 18.32 -40.40 6.02
CA GLY A 402 17.58 -39.65 5.02
C GLY A 402 18.36 -39.25 3.77
N PHE A 403 19.62 -39.66 3.66
CA PHE A 403 20.48 -39.37 2.52
C PHE A 403 21.04 -40.65 1.90
N LYS A 404 21.25 -40.62 0.59
CA LYS A 404 21.93 -41.66 -0.19
C LYS A 404 23.21 -41.08 -0.80
N CYS A 405 24.24 -41.92 -0.93
CA CYS A 405 25.51 -41.50 -1.50
C CYS A 405 25.48 -41.60 -3.01
N ALA A 406 25.13 -40.52 -3.70
CA ALA A 406 25.09 -40.46 -5.15
C ALA A 406 26.53 -40.32 -5.71
N PRO A 407 27.02 -41.25 -6.55
CA PRO A 407 28.38 -41.18 -7.07
C PRO A 407 28.56 -39.97 -8.01
N CYS A 408 29.75 -39.34 -8.02
CA CYS A 408 30.04 -38.25 -8.96
C CYS A 408 30.00 -38.70 -10.42
N LYS A 409 30.29 -39.98 -10.67
CA LYS A 409 30.33 -40.56 -12.02
C LYS A 409 29.38 -41.75 -12.11
N GLY A 410 28.62 -41.81 -13.19
CA GLY A 410 27.77 -42.95 -13.49
C GLY A 410 28.59 -44.18 -13.90
N PRO A 411 27.96 -45.36 -14.06
CA PRO A 411 28.63 -46.62 -14.39
C PRO A 411 29.37 -46.62 -15.74
N PHE A 412 29.09 -45.63 -16.60
CA PHE A 412 29.76 -45.43 -17.90
C PHE A 412 30.74 -44.26 -17.90
N GLY A 413 31.09 -43.72 -16.73
CA GLY A 413 32.04 -42.61 -16.56
C GLY A 413 31.48 -41.22 -16.89
N GLY A 414 30.19 -41.10 -17.22
CA GLY A 414 29.51 -39.81 -17.37
C GLY A 414 29.32 -39.11 -16.03
N ASP A 415 29.19 -37.78 -16.05
CA ASP A 415 28.83 -37.02 -14.85
C ASP A 415 27.38 -37.30 -14.43
N THR A 416 27.13 -37.35 -13.13
CA THR A 416 25.78 -37.48 -12.58
C THR A 416 25.24 -36.15 -12.08
N GLY A 417 26.08 -35.11 -12.00
CA GLY A 417 25.75 -33.83 -11.36
C GLY A 417 25.73 -33.88 -9.83
N ALA A 418 25.83 -35.06 -9.21
CA ALA A 418 25.76 -35.19 -7.75
C ALA A 418 26.83 -34.38 -7.02
N CYS A 419 28.02 -34.26 -7.63
CA CYS A 419 29.15 -33.57 -7.04
C CYS A 419 29.19 -32.07 -7.34
N ASP A 420 28.23 -31.54 -8.11
CA ASP A 420 28.04 -30.10 -8.27
C ASP A 420 27.49 -29.43 -7.00
N PHE A 421 26.91 -30.24 -6.10
CA PHE A 421 26.43 -29.81 -4.78
C PHE A 421 27.50 -29.83 -3.67
N LEU A 422 28.73 -30.27 -3.98
CA LEU A 422 29.84 -30.25 -3.01
C LEU A 422 30.46 -28.84 -2.91
N PRO A 423 31.04 -28.48 -1.75
CA PRO A 423 31.63 -27.14 -1.51
C PRO A 423 32.92 -26.84 -2.30
#